data_AF-A0A0S8KK99-F1
#
_entry.id   AF-A0A0S8KK99-F1
#
_cell.length_a   1.000
_cell.length_b   1.000
_cell.length_c   1.000
_cell.angle_alpha   90.00
_cell.angle_beta   90.00
_cell.angle_gamma   90.00
#
_symmetry.space_group_name_H-M   'P 1'
#
loop_
_entity.id
_entity.type
_entity.pdbx_description
1 polymer ?
#
loop_
_entity_poly.entity_id
_entity_poly.type
_entity_poly.pdbx_seq_one_letter_code
_entity_poly.pdbx_strand_id
1 'polypeptide(L)'
;MDNRYTIVAAVMIALILLVGCGAAEPTATATPVPTDTPVPEDLSIDVPRRSAPVLDGTLSPDEWAGAHEADLTGGGTLLLMHDGHYLYLGLRGESDSVGSICVIRGNELAVLHSSMGVGTAEYKQTEEGWRRTRSFVWTWWAATDDSLAQQQQAEFLQEERWLATTFGTGSTGEMEYQIALPEGSLRIAVIYFAGIDEKTVWWPAQLRDSCRNTSLIQGRAGGMLGFHPEQWVAIRPLAND
;
A
#
# COMPACT_ATOMS: atom_id res chain seq x y z
N MET A 1 -10.73 -7.59 54.35
CA MET A 1 -11.54 -7.22 53.17
C MET A 1 -10.62 -6.41 52.28
N ASP A 2 -10.02 -7.09 51.31
CA ASP A 2 -8.86 -6.62 50.58
C ASP A 2 -9.24 -5.63 49.48
N ASN A 3 -8.53 -4.50 49.54
CA ASN A 3 -8.64 -3.34 48.69
C ASN A 3 -7.70 -3.53 47.49
N ARG A 4 -8.23 -3.94 46.33
CA ARG A 4 -7.43 -4.07 45.10
C ARG A 4 -7.53 -2.80 44.26
N TYR A 5 -6.49 -1.99 44.36
CA TYR A 5 -6.20 -0.85 43.49
C TYR A 5 -5.84 -1.35 42.09
N THR A 6 -6.67 -1.01 41.09
CA THR A 6 -6.33 -1.13 39.67
C THR A 6 -5.49 0.10 39.30
N ILE A 7 -4.19 -0.10 39.08
CA ILE A 7 -3.29 0.92 38.55
C ILE A 7 -3.53 1.00 37.04
N VAL A 8 -4.28 2.01 36.60
CA VAL A 8 -4.37 2.40 35.19
C VAL A 8 -3.15 3.27 34.90
N ALA A 9 -2.14 2.68 34.26
CA ALA A 9 -0.98 3.43 33.78
C ALA A 9 -1.38 4.21 32.51
N ALA A 10 -1.83 5.45 32.69
CA ALA A 10 -1.96 6.42 31.61
C ALA A 10 -0.56 6.93 31.24
N VAL A 11 0.03 6.37 30.17
CA VAL A 11 1.25 6.88 29.58
C VAL A 11 0.89 8.09 28.71
N MET A 12 0.89 9.28 29.33
CA MET A 12 0.87 10.55 28.63
C MET A 12 2.26 10.78 28.01
N ILE A 13 2.39 10.47 26.72
CA ILE A 13 3.56 10.90 25.94
C ILE A 13 3.41 12.39 25.66
N ALA A 14 4.15 13.20 26.41
CA ALA A 14 4.28 14.63 26.16
C ALA A 14 5.09 14.83 24.87
N LEU A 15 4.41 15.30 23.82
CA LEU A 15 5.03 15.69 22.56
C LEU A 15 5.77 17.03 22.75
N ILE A 16 7.08 16.97 22.93
CA ILE A 16 7.94 18.16 23.01
C ILE A 16 8.05 18.76 21.60
N LEU A 17 7.44 19.93 21.39
CA LEU A 17 7.64 20.76 20.20
C LEU A 17 9.04 21.38 20.25
N LEU A 18 10.03 20.66 19.71
CA LEU A 18 11.32 21.23 19.37
C LEU A 18 11.16 22.09 18.11
N VAL A 19 11.11 23.40 18.31
CA VAL A 19 11.37 24.41 17.27
C VAL A 19 12.86 24.31 16.92
N GLY A 20 13.17 23.43 15.97
CA GLY A 20 14.52 23.19 15.45
C GLY A 20 14.86 24.16 14.33
N CYS A 21 16.04 24.78 14.46
CA CYS A 21 16.69 25.62 13.45
C CYS A 21 16.67 24.98 12.05
N GLY A 22 16.52 25.82 11.02
CA GLY A 22 16.60 25.41 9.62
C GLY A 22 17.91 24.70 9.31
N ALA A 23 17.84 23.36 9.26
CA ALA A 23 18.88 22.55 8.66
C ALA A 23 18.79 22.76 7.14
N ALA A 24 19.90 23.15 6.52
CA ALA A 24 20.01 23.19 5.07
C ALA A 24 19.61 21.83 4.51
N GLU A 25 18.68 21.82 3.54
CA GLU A 25 18.29 20.60 2.84
C GLU A 25 19.56 19.96 2.26
N PRO A 26 19.86 18.68 2.58
CA PRO A 26 21.01 18.00 2.01
C PRO A 26 20.89 18.04 0.49
N THR A 27 21.93 18.54 -0.17
CA THR A 27 22.03 18.52 -1.63
C THR A 27 21.89 17.08 -2.10
N ALA A 28 20.84 16.80 -2.87
CA ALA A 28 20.56 15.47 -3.39
C ALA A 28 21.76 14.99 -4.22
N THR A 29 22.47 13.98 -3.73
CA THR A 29 23.51 13.30 -4.49
C THR A 29 22.89 12.71 -5.75
N ALA A 30 23.46 13.01 -6.92
CA ALA A 30 22.94 12.53 -8.20
C ALA A 30 22.81 11.00 -8.19
N THR A 31 21.58 10.51 -8.32
CA THR A 31 21.26 9.10 -8.46
C THR A 31 21.93 8.58 -9.74
N PRO A 32 22.64 7.43 -9.71
CA PRO A 32 23.25 6.86 -10.90
C PRO A 32 22.19 6.62 -11.98
N VAL A 33 22.55 6.91 -13.23
CA VAL A 33 21.69 6.66 -14.39
C VAL A 33 21.34 5.17 -14.44
N PRO A 34 20.05 4.79 -14.45
CA PRO A 34 19.65 3.39 -14.45
C PRO A 34 20.20 2.69 -15.70
N THR A 35 20.79 1.52 -15.49
CA THR A 35 21.25 0.65 -16.59
C THR A 35 20.03 0.01 -17.26
N ASP A 36 19.89 0.19 -18.57
CA ASP A 36 18.83 -0.35 -19.44
C ASP A 36 18.81 -1.88 -19.46
N THR A 37 18.33 -2.49 -18.38
CA THR A 37 17.87 -3.87 -18.45
C THR A 37 16.52 -3.84 -19.16
N PRO A 38 16.36 -4.50 -20.33
CA PRO A 38 15.10 -4.48 -21.05
C PRO A 38 14.00 -5.05 -20.17
N VAL A 39 12.98 -4.24 -19.89
CA VAL A 39 11.75 -4.68 -19.24
C VAL A 39 11.01 -5.58 -20.24
N PRO A 40 10.51 -6.75 -19.83
CA PRO A 40 9.71 -7.59 -20.72
C PRO A 40 8.57 -6.76 -21.34
N GLU A 41 8.43 -6.82 -22.67
CA GLU A 41 7.47 -6.00 -23.44
C GLU A 41 6.01 -6.23 -23.02
N ASP A 42 5.68 -7.36 -22.39
CA ASP A 42 4.33 -7.63 -21.86
C ASP A 42 4.36 -8.07 -20.41
N LEU A 43 4.59 -7.11 -19.50
CA LEU A 43 4.39 -7.33 -18.08
C LEU A 43 2.92 -7.14 -17.71
N SER A 44 2.12 -8.17 -17.95
CA SER A 44 0.70 -8.19 -17.64
C SER A 44 0.28 -9.53 -17.04
N ILE A 45 -0.80 -9.48 -16.27
CA ILE A 45 -1.43 -10.68 -15.72
C ILE A 45 -2.93 -10.60 -15.88
N ASP A 46 -3.52 -11.75 -16.17
CA ASP A 46 -4.96 -11.95 -16.12
C ASP A 46 -5.37 -12.22 -14.67
N VAL A 47 -6.24 -11.36 -14.14
CA VAL A 47 -6.74 -11.49 -12.76
C VAL A 47 -8.13 -12.11 -12.82
N PRO A 48 -8.38 -13.21 -12.09
CA PRO A 48 -9.65 -13.91 -12.16
C PRO A 48 -10.76 -13.13 -11.45
N ARG A 49 -11.98 -13.24 -12.00
CA ARG A 49 -13.18 -12.73 -11.36
C ARG A 49 -13.69 -13.69 -10.28
N ARG A 50 -13.96 -13.18 -9.09
CA ARG A 50 -14.46 -13.90 -7.91
C ARG A 50 -15.50 -13.07 -7.16
N SER A 51 -16.08 -13.65 -6.11
CA SER A 51 -16.86 -12.87 -5.13
C SER A 51 -15.93 -11.89 -4.41
N ALA A 52 -16.45 -10.72 -4.06
CA ALA A 52 -15.72 -9.77 -3.23
C ALA A 52 -15.39 -10.41 -1.87
N PRO A 53 -14.12 -10.34 -1.41
CA PRO A 53 -13.77 -10.71 -0.06
C PRO A 53 -14.26 -9.64 0.94
N VAL A 54 -14.41 -10.05 2.20
CA VAL A 54 -14.56 -9.22 3.37
C VAL A 54 -13.17 -8.75 3.79
N LEU A 55 -12.94 -7.44 3.85
CA LEU A 55 -11.67 -6.88 4.31
C LEU A 55 -11.60 -6.93 5.84
N ASP A 56 -11.29 -8.10 6.40
CA ASP A 56 -11.18 -8.34 7.85
C ASP A 56 -9.74 -8.60 8.33
N GLY A 57 -8.77 -8.54 7.41
CA GLY A 57 -7.35 -8.75 7.64
C GLY A 57 -6.96 -10.21 7.66
N THR A 58 -7.83 -11.13 7.22
CA THR A 58 -7.56 -12.56 7.16
C THR A 58 -7.78 -13.11 5.76
N LEU A 59 -6.73 -13.67 5.17
CA LEU A 59 -6.74 -14.25 3.83
C LEU A 59 -7.24 -15.70 3.90
N SER A 60 -8.53 -15.86 4.17
CA SER A 60 -9.14 -17.18 4.35
C SER A 60 -9.11 -18.01 3.05
N PRO A 61 -8.76 -19.31 3.09
CA PRO A 61 -8.61 -20.12 1.87
C PRO A 61 -9.87 -20.21 1.00
N ASP A 62 -11.05 -20.24 1.61
CA ASP A 62 -12.32 -20.38 0.89
C ASP A 62 -12.70 -19.10 0.13
N GLU A 63 -12.40 -17.95 0.71
CA GLU A 63 -12.69 -16.63 0.15
C GLU A 63 -11.74 -16.27 -0.99
N TRP A 64 -10.46 -16.58 -0.81
CA TRP A 64 -9.41 -16.32 -1.80
C TRP A 64 -9.20 -17.49 -2.77
N ALA A 65 -10.12 -18.47 -2.77
CA ALA A 65 -10.04 -19.65 -3.62
C ALA A 65 -9.99 -19.28 -5.11
N GLY A 66 -8.90 -19.69 -5.76
CA GLY A 66 -8.68 -19.45 -7.19
C GLY A 66 -8.38 -17.99 -7.52
N ALA A 67 -7.92 -17.19 -6.56
CA ALA A 67 -7.18 -15.97 -6.84
C ALA A 67 -5.90 -16.27 -7.64
N HIS A 68 -5.40 -15.28 -8.38
CA HIS A 68 -4.07 -15.36 -8.96
C HIS A 68 -3.03 -15.21 -7.83
N GLU A 69 -2.04 -16.09 -7.79
CA GLU A 69 -0.96 -16.04 -6.80
C GLU A 69 0.36 -15.65 -7.45
N ALA A 70 1.13 -14.80 -6.78
CA ALA A 70 2.48 -14.44 -7.17
C ALA A 70 3.42 -14.38 -5.96
N ASP A 71 4.67 -14.82 -6.15
CA ASP A 71 5.69 -14.72 -5.12
C ASP A 71 6.23 -13.29 -5.00
N LEU A 72 6.36 -12.80 -3.76
CA LEU A 72 7.02 -11.54 -3.46
C LEU A 72 8.54 -11.76 -3.44
N THR A 73 9.29 -10.85 -4.07
CA THR A 73 10.75 -10.86 -3.94
C THR A 73 11.14 -10.49 -2.52
N GLY A 74 11.91 -11.36 -1.87
CA GLY A 74 12.23 -11.25 -0.45
C GLY A 74 11.38 -12.15 0.44
N GLY A 75 10.34 -12.78 -0.09
CA GLY A 75 9.48 -13.74 0.61
C GLY A 75 8.06 -13.21 0.82
N GLY A 76 7.12 -14.15 0.94
CA GLY A 76 5.68 -13.87 1.02
C GLY A 76 4.95 -14.08 -0.30
N THR A 77 3.64 -13.89 -0.27
CA THR A 77 2.72 -14.19 -1.37
C THR A 77 1.76 -13.02 -1.58
N LEU A 78 1.53 -12.68 -2.84
CA LEU A 78 0.49 -11.78 -3.31
C LEU A 78 -0.65 -12.61 -3.91
N LEU A 79 -1.88 -12.32 -3.48
CA LEU A 79 -3.13 -12.87 -4.01
C LEU A 79 -3.87 -11.75 -4.75
N LEU A 80 -4.43 -12.05 -5.91
CA LEU A 80 -5.16 -11.08 -6.74
C LEU A 80 -6.46 -11.68 -7.26
N MET A 81 -7.57 -10.98 -7.07
CA MET A 81 -8.85 -11.29 -7.70
C MET A 81 -9.67 -10.00 -7.90
N HIS A 82 -10.76 -10.05 -8.65
CA HIS A 82 -11.66 -8.91 -8.78
C HIS A 82 -13.13 -9.33 -8.78
N ASP A 83 -14.04 -8.45 -8.40
CA ASP A 83 -15.50 -8.70 -8.51
C ASP A 83 -16.12 -8.09 -9.79
N GLY A 84 -15.32 -7.32 -10.52
CA GLY A 84 -15.72 -6.55 -11.71
C GLY A 84 -15.84 -5.05 -11.45
N HIS A 85 -15.87 -4.63 -10.19
CA HIS A 85 -15.88 -3.23 -9.77
C HIS A 85 -14.58 -2.84 -9.04
N TYR A 86 -14.01 -3.77 -8.28
CA TYR A 86 -12.80 -3.59 -7.50
C TYR A 86 -11.82 -4.72 -7.77
N LEU A 87 -10.53 -4.37 -7.77
CA LEU A 87 -9.40 -5.27 -7.62
C LEU A 87 -9.18 -5.49 -6.12
N TYR A 88 -9.04 -6.73 -5.72
CA TYR A 88 -8.69 -7.15 -4.37
C TYR A 88 -7.28 -7.72 -4.36
N LEU A 89 -6.48 -7.27 -3.39
CA LEU A 89 -5.12 -7.74 -3.19
C LEU A 89 -5.00 -8.28 -1.78
N GLY A 90 -4.50 -9.50 -1.65
CA GLY A 90 -4.11 -10.10 -0.38
C GLY A 90 -2.60 -10.20 -0.30
N LEU A 91 -2.00 -9.72 0.78
CA LEU A 91 -0.57 -9.85 1.04
C LEU A 91 -0.37 -10.76 2.24
N ARG A 92 0.43 -11.81 2.07
CA ARG A 92 0.84 -12.71 3.15
C ARG A 92 2.36 -12.68 3.30
N GLY A 93 2.87 -12.36 4.48
CA GLY A 93 4.30 -12.25 4.75
C GLY A 93 4.67 -12.47 6.22
N GLU A 94 5.68 -11.74 6.68
CA GLU A 94 6.12 -11.77 8.08
C GLU A 94 5.19 -10.94 8.98
N SER A 95 5.26 -11.09 10.31
CA SER A 95 4.51 -10.22 11.21
C SER A 95 4.99 -8.77 11.14
N ASP A 96 4.22 -7.85 11.75
CA ASP A 96 4.64 -6.46 11.97
C ASP A 96 4.93 -5.67 10.70
N SER A 97 4.09 -5.90 9.69
CA SER A 97 4.27 -5.33 8.37
C SER A 97 3.46 -4.08 8.08
N VAL A 98 4.01 -3.24 7.21
CA VAL A 98 3.29 -2.13 6.55
C VAL A 98 3.39 -2.28 5.04
N GLY A 99 2.30 -1.95 4.35
CA GLY A 99 2.16 -2.17 2.91
C GLY A 99 1.99 -0.87 2.13
N SER A 100 2.50 -0.84 0.90
CA SER A 100 2.25 0.24 -0.06
C SER A 100 2.04 -0.32 -1.45
N ILE A 101 0.99 0.17 -2.12
CA ILE A 101 0.70 -0.16 -3.51
C ILE A 101 0.90 1.11 -4.33
N CYS A 102 1.86 1.11 -5.26
CA CYS A 102 1.89 2.15 -6.27
C CYS A 102 0.95 1.75 -7.40
N VAL A 103 0.06 2.67 -7.77
CA VAL A 103 -0.92 2.47 -8.83
C VAL A 103 -0.78 3.57 -9.86
N ILE A 104 -0.88 3.21 -11.14
CA ILE A 104 -1.03 4.18 -12.22
C ILE A 104 -2.31 3.88 -13.00
N ARG A 105 -3.07 4.94 -13.26
CA ARG A 105 -4.32 4.93 -14.03
C ARG A 105 -4.23 6.02 -15.08
N GLY A 106 -4.01 5.64 -16.33
CA GLY A 106 -3.67 6.62 -17.37
C GLY A 106 -2.40 7.39 -17.01
N ASN A 107 -2.52 8.69 -16.73
CA ASN A 107 -1.41 9.58 -16.38
C ASN A 107 -1.37 9.97 -14.89
N GLU A 108 -2.20 9.34 -14.06
CA GLU A 108 -2.28 9.62 -12.63
C GLU A 108 -1.63 8.51 -11.83
N LEU A 109 -0.65 8.87 -11.01
CA LEU A 109 0.07 7.96 -10.14
C LEU A 109 -0.31 8.24 -8.69
N ALA A 110 -0.71 7.20 -7.97
CA ALA A 110 -0.97 7.26 -6.54
C ALA A 110 -0.18 6.18 -5.79
N VAL A 111 0.17 6.47 -4.54
CA VAL A 111 0.78 5.53 -3.60
C VAL A 111 -0.21 5.34 -2.47
N LEU A 112 -0.74 4.12 -2.37
CA LEU A 112 -1.76 3.72 -1.41
C LEU A 112 -1.04 3.03 -0.25
N HIS A 113 -0.95 3.70 0.90
CA HIS A 113 -0.20 3.18 2.04
C HIS A 113 -1.13 2.68 3.14
N SER A 114 -0.85 1.49 3.68
CA SER A 114 -1.50 0.98 4.88
C SER A 114 -0.47 0.65 5.97
N SER A 115 -0.68 1.23 7.15
CA SER A 115 0.04 0.91 8.39
C SER A 115 -0.97 0.91 9.55
N MET A 116 -0.75 1.68 10.62
CA MET A 116 -1.78 1.89 11.66
C MET A 116 -2.98 2.69 11.15
N GLY A 117 -2.80 3.44 10.05
CA GLY A 117 -3.84 4.12 9.32
C GLY A 117 -3.61 3.96 7.82
N VAL A 118 -4.54 4.49 7.03
CA VAL A 118 -4.42 4.52 5.57
C VAL A 118 -4.10 5.93 5.10
N GLY A 119 -3.42 6.05 3.98
CA GLY A 119 -3.15 7.35 3.37
C GLY A 119 -2.75 7.24 1.91
N THR A 120 -3.09 8.29 1.15
CA THR A 120 -2.76 8.40 -0.28
C THR A 120 -1.77 9.54 -0.52
N ALA A 121 -0.73 9.29 -1.30
CA ALA A 121 0.07 10.34 -1.92
C ALA A 121 -0.12 10.29 -3.45
N GLU A 122 -0.14 11.44 -4.12
CA GLU A 122 -0.34 11.53 -5.57
C GLU A 122 0.82 12.24 -6.24
N TYR A 123 1.11 11.82 -7.47
CA TYR A 123 2.17 12.36 -8.29
C TYR A 123 1.69 12.59 -9.71
N LYS A 124 2.22 13.64 -10.34
CA LYS A 124 2.05 13.92 -11.77
C LYS A 124 3.38 13.92 -12.48
N GLN A 125 3.39 13.39 -13.69
CA GLN A 125 4.57 13.42 -14.55
C GLN A 125 4.86 14.86 -15.00
N THR A 126 6.12 15.25 -14.92
CA THR A 126 6.67 16.52 -15.41
C THR A 126 7.94 16.24 -16.23
N GLU A 127 8.54 17.26 -16.84
CA GLU A 127 9.81 17.13 -17.57
C GLU A 127 10.97 16.64 -16.68
N GLU A 128 10.91 16.93 -15.38
CA GLU A 128 11.93 16.56 -14.38
C GLU A 128 11.66 15.20 -13.72
N GLY A 129 10.58 14.51 -14.09
CA GLY A 129 10.13 13.27 -13.46
C GLY A 129 8.80 13.45 -12.72
N TRP A 130 8.54 12.58 -11.74
CA TRP A 130 7.25 12.56 -11.04
C TRP A 130 7.26 13.51 -9.84
N ARG A 131 6.40 14.53 -9.90
CA ARG A 131 6.25 15.54 -8.85
C ARG A 131 5.03 15.25 -8.00
N ARG A 132 5.21 15.23 -6.68
CA ARG A 132 4.12 15.06 -5.73
C ARG A 132 3.15 16.23 -5.80
N THR A 133 1.87 15.93 -6.00
CA THR A 133 0.77 16.90 -5.98
C THR A 133 -0.06 16.80 -4.71
N ARG A 134 -0.04 15.63 -4.04
CA ARG A 134 -0.70 15.40 -2.75
C ARG A 134 0.22 14.63 -1.81
N SER A 135 0.44 15.17 -0.61
CA SER A 135 1.12 14.45 0.48
C SER A 135 0.15 13.49 1.17
N PHE A 136 0.68 12.49 1.88
CA PHE A 136 -0.13 11.61 2.71
C PHE A 136 -0.95 12.40 3.72
N VAL A 137 -2.27 12.20 3.68
CA VAL A 137 -3.19 12.54 4.75
C VAL A 137 -3.62 11.22 5.37
N TRP A 138 -3.29 11.06 6.65
CA TRP A 138 -3.53 9.81 7.36
C TRP A 138 -4.94 9.78 7.95
N THR A 139 -5.63 8.68 7.70
CA THR A 139 -6.96 8.40 8.25
C THR A 139 -6.91 7.14 9.11
N TRP A 140 -7.56 7.21 10.26
CA TRP A 140 -7.73 6.12 11.21
C TRP A 140 -9.22 5.88 11.45
N TRP A 141 -9.55 4.64 11.76
CA TRP A 141 -10.92 4.23 12.04
C TRP A 141 -11.23 4.33 13.54
N ALA A 142 -12.49 4.54 13.88
CA ALA A 142 -12.96 4.49 15.27
C ALA A 142 -12.70 3.07 15.86
N ALA A 143 -11.89 2.98 16.92
CA ALA A 143 -11.48 1.69 17.48
C ALA A 143 -12.51 1.06 18.43
N THR A 144 -13.52 1.82 18.88
CA THR A 144 -14.47 1.40 19.93
C THR A 144 -15.93 1.44 19.47
N ASP A 145 -16.17 1.75 18.19
CA ASP A 145 -17.51 1.85 17.61
C ASP A 145 -17.47 1.31 16.18
N ASP A 146 -17.87 0.04 16.04
CA ASP A 146 -17.83 -0.69 14.77
C ASP A 146 -18.71 -0.03 13.70
N SER A 147 -19.85 0.54 14.10
CA SER A 147 -20.76 1.20 13.15
C SER A 147 -20.14 2.48 12.60
N LEU A 148 -19.52 3.27 13.46
CA LEU A 148 -18.80 4.47 13.04
C LEU A 148 -17.58 4.12 12.18
N ALA A 149 -16.83 3.07 12.55
CA ALA A 149 -15.69 2.60 11.77
C ALA A 149 -16.10 2.16 10.36
N GLN A 150 -17.18 1.39 10.24
CA GLN A 150 -17.72 0.96 8.94
C GLN A 150 -18.18 2.15 8.10
N GLN A 151 -18.84 3.13 8.71
CA GLN A 151 -19.23 4.36 8.01
C GLN A 151 -18.00 5.11 7.48
N GLN A 152 -16.98 5.32 8.32
CA GLN A 152 -15.74 6.00 7.93
C GLN A 152 -15.00 5.28 6.80
N GLN A 153 -14.96 3.94 6.84
CA GLN A 153 -14.36 3.13 5.79
C GLN A 153 -15.14 3.23 4.48
N ALA A 154 -16.48 3.25 4.52
CA ALA A 154 -17.31 3.42 3.34
C ALA A 154 -17.15 4.81 2.72
N GLU A 155 -17.12 5.86 3.55
CA GLU A 155 -16.86 7.24 3.11
C GLU A 155 -15.46 7.36 2.48
N PHE A 156 -14.44 6.79 3.11
CA PHE A 156 -13.08 6.75 2.58
C PHE A 156 -13.01 6.01 1.25
N LEU A 157 -13.61 4.82 1.13
CA LEU A 157 -13.64 4.05 -0.12
C LEU A 157 -14.33 4.82 -1.25
N GLN A 158 -15.41 5.54 -0.92
CA GLN A 158 -16.11 6.38 -1.89
C GLN A 158 -15.24 7.54 -2.40
N GLU A 159 -14.54 8.23 -1.49
CA GLU A 159 -13.70 9.39 -1.81
C GLU A 159 -12.38 8.99 -2.49
N GLU A 160 -11.62 8.10 -1.85
CA GLU A 160 -10.27 7.74 -2.27
C GLU A 160 -10.26 6.64 -3.34
N ARG A 161 -11.39 5.95 -3.55
CA ARG A 161 -11.52 4.85 -4.54
C ARG A 161 -10.62 3.66 -4.19
N TRP A 162 -10.24 3.52 -2.94
CA TRP A 162 -9.58 2.34 -2.38
C TRP A 162 -9.79 2.26 -0.86
N LEU A 163 -9.51 1.09 -0.29
CA LEU A 163 -9.49 0.83 1.15
C LEU A 163 -8.46 -0.27 1.42
N ALA A 164 -7.94 -0.35 2.64
CA ALA A 164 -7.13 -1.47 3.08
C ALA A 164 -7.36 -1.78 4.56
N THR A 165 -7.04 -3.01 4.95
CA THR A 165 -6.89 -3.38 6.35
C THR A 165 -5.61 -2.76 6.90
N THR A 166 -5.63 -2.39 8.17
CA THR A 166 -4.50 -1.75 8.86
C THR A 166 -3.80 -2.74 9.79
N PHE A 167 -2.57 -2.41 10.19
CA PHE A 167 -1.80 -3.17 11.14
C PHE A 167 -2.62 -3.50 12.40
N GLY A 168 -2.65 -4.78 12.77
CA GLY A 168 -3.43 -5.31 13.90
C GLY A 168 -4.86 -5.74 13.56
N THR A 169 -5.29 -5.60 12.30
CA THR A 169 -6.57 -6.13 11.82
C THR A 169 -6.39 -7.59 11.36
N GLY A 170 -7.23 -8.50 11.82
CA GLY A 170 -7.24 -9.91 11.38
C GLY A 170 -6.01 -10.71 11.79
N SER A 171 -5.46 -11.47 10.83
CA SER A 171 -4.36 -12.40 11.03
C SER A 171 -2.99 -11.72 10.92
N THR A 172 -2.05 -12.14 11.77
CA THR A 172 -0.70 -11.55 11.78
C THR A 172 0.03 -11.79 10.46
N GLY A 173 0.60 -10.72 9.89
CA GLY A 173 1.35 -10.77 8.63
C GLY A 173 0.49 -10.81 7.37
N GLU A 174 -0.83 -10.62 7.52
CA GLU A 174 -1.78 -10.54 6.42
C GLU A 174 -2.32 -9.11 6.27
N MET A 175 -2.48 -8.65 5.02
CA MET A 175 -3.09 -7.36 4.69
C MET A 175 -3.97 -7.50 3.46
N GLU A 176 -5.05 -6.76 3.41
CA GLU A 176 -6.01 -6.78 2.30
C GLU A 176 -6.21 -5.37 1.76
N TYR A 177 -6.32 -5.25 0.45
CA TYR A 177 -6.62 -4.01 -0.25
C TYR A 177 -7.81 -4.20 -1.17
N GLN A 178 -8.67 -3.19 -1.22
CA GLN A 178 -9.74 -3.03 -2.19
C GLN A 178 -9.42 -1.78 -3.01
N ILE A 179 -9.28 -1.90 -4.33
CA ILE A 179 -8.90 -0.82 -5.22
C ILE A 179 -9.91 -0.75 -6.36
N ALA A 180 -10.57 0.39 -6.55
CA ALA A 180 -11.56 0.51 -7.62
C ALA A 180 -10.91 0.32 -9.00
N LEU A 181 -11.51 -0.53 -9.84
CA LEU A 181 -11.05 -0.73 -11.21
C LEU A 181 -11.44 0.48 -12.07
N PRO A 182 -10.50 1.07 -12.83
CA PRO A 182 -10.84 2.11 -13.81
C PRO A 182 -11.42 1.47 -15.08
N GLU A 183 -12.08 2.29 -15.92
CA GLU A 183 -12.50 1.89 -17.28
C GLU A 183 -11.33 1.69 -18.26
N GLY A 184 -10.08 1.89 -17.81
CA GLY A 184 -8.87 1.83 -18.63
C GLY A 184 -7.75 0.99 -18.01
N SER A 185 -6.52 1.21 -18.45
CA SER A 185 -5.37 0.46 -17.96
C SER A 185 -5.07 0.79 -16.49
N LEU A 186 -4.92 -0.25 -15.68
CA LEU A 186 -4.37 -0.20 -14.33
C LEU A 186 -3.04 -0.93 -14.34
N ARG A 187 -1.97 -0.29 -13.85
CA ARG A 187 -0.74 -1.01 -13.50
C ARG A 187 -0.44 -0.82 -12.02
N ILE A 188 0.09 -1.86 -11.40
CA ILE A 188 0.42 -1.85 -9.98
C ILE A 188 1.83 -2.38 -9.71
N ALA A 189 2.43 -1.84 -8.66
CA ALA A 189 3.60 -2.39 -7.99
C ALA A 189 3.33 -2.45 -6.48
N VAL A 190 3.81 -3.51 -5.85
CA VAL A 190 3.57 -3.81 -4.44
C VAL A 190 4.89 -3.73 -3.70
N ILE A 191 4.90 -3.01 -2.59
CA ILE A 191 5.99 -3.04 -1.63
C ILE A 191 5.44 -3.25 -0.24
N TYR A 192 6.19 -3.99 0.55
CA TYR A 192 5.85 -4.38 1.89
C TYR A 192 7.13 -4.35 2.74
N PHE A 193 7.04 -3.78 3.94
CA PHE A 193 8.08 -3.92 4.96
C PHE A 193 7.74 -5.10 5.85
N ALA A 194 8.67 -6.03 5.96
CA ALA A 194 8.56 -7.25 6.74
C ALA A 194 9.39 -7.16 8.02
N GLY A 195 8.75 -7.39 9.16
CA GLY A 195 9.41 -7.60 10.45
C GLY A 195 10.16 -6.40 11.04
N ILE A 196 10.80 -6.65 12.19
CA ILE A 196 11.57 -5.67 12.96
C ILE A 196 12.85 -5.18 12.26
N ASP A 197 13.35 -5.96 11.30
CA ASP A 197 14.58 -5.65 10.56
C ASP A 197 14.32 -4.71 9.37
N GLU A 198 13.08 -4.23 9.20
CA GLU A 198 12.63 -3.35 8.11
C GLU A 198 12.99 -3.90 6.72
N LYS A 199 12.94 -5.23 6.57
CA LYS A 199 13.27 -5.86 5.29
C LYS A 199 12.20 -5.52 4.26
N THR A 200 12.61 -4.92 3.15
CA THR A 200 11.69 -4.65 2.05
C THR A 200 11.47 -5.91 1.22
N VAL A 201 10.21 -6.28 1.01
CA VAL A 201 9.78 -7.24 -0.01
C VAL A 201 8.95 -6.51 -1.07
N TRP A 202 8.98 -7.00 -2.30
CA TRP A 202 8.32 -6.28 -3.40
C TRP A 202 7.88 -7.19 -4.54
N TRP A 203 6.98 -6.66 -5.36
CA TRP A 203 6.57 -7.27 -6.61
C TRP A 203 6.22 -6.16 -7.62
N PRO A 204 6.55 -6.33 -8.92
CA PRO A 204 7.18 -7.49 -9.54
C PRO A 204 8.69 -7.58 -9.27
N ALA A 205 9.31 -8.73 -9.53
CA ALA A 205 10.70 -8.99 -9.14
C ALA A 205 11.72 -8.01 -9.74
N GLN A 206 11.48 -7.56 -10.97
CA GLN A 206 12.33 -6.61 -11.69
C GLN A 206 12.10 -5.15 -11.30
N LEU A 207 11.19 -4.83 -10.37
CA LEU A 207 10.91 -3.47 -9.94
C LEU A 207 12.18 -2.78 -9.43
N ARG A 208 12.55 -1.65 -10.04
CA ARG A 208 13.78 -0.90 -9.78
C ARG A 208 13.55 0.60 -9.85
N ASP A 209 12.49 1.07 -9.20
CA ASP A 209 12.11 2.48 -9.19
C ASP A 209 11.80 3.00 -7.78
N SER A 210 11.31 4.24 -7.73
CA SER A 210 10.98 4.91 -6.47
C SER A 210 9.81 4.29 -5.70
N CYS A 211 9.06 3.36 -6.28
CA CYS A 211 8.05 2.61 -5.53
C CYS A 211 8.73 1.80 -4.40
N ARG A 212 9.98 1.35 -4.61
CA ARG A 212 10.81 0.67 -3.60
C ARG A 212 11.53 1.61 -2.62
N ASN A 213 11.31 2.92 -2.71
CA ASN A 213 11.97 3.86 -1.82
C ASN A 213 11.45 3.71 -0.38
N THR A 214 12.32 3.35 0.55
CA THR A 214 11.98 3.18 1.98
C THR A 214 11.38 4.44 2.59
N SER A 215 11.84 5.62 2.18
CA SER A 215 11.27 6.90 2.65
C SER A 215 9.84 7.10 2.16
N LEU A 216 9.49 6.59 0.98
CA LEU A 216 8.11 6.66 0.47
C LEU A 216 7.17 5.81 1.33
N ILE A 217 7.57 4.58 1.62
CA ILE A 217 6.79 3.66 2.45
C ILE A 217 6.64 4.21 3.87
N GLN A 218 7.66 4.87 4.43
CA GLN A 218 7.56 5.52 5.73
C GLN A 218 6.72 6.82 5.72
N GLY A 219 6.13 7.20 4.60
CA GLY A 219 5.36 8.43 4.46
C GLY A 219 6.20 9.71 4.40
N ARG A 220 7.52 9.58 4.20
CA ARG A 220 8.53 10.65 4.27
C ARG A 220 9.16 10.98 2.90
N ALA A 221 8.57 10.50 1.79
CA ALA A 221 9.11 10.77 0.46
C ALA A 221 9.28 12.28 0.19
N GLY A 222 10.31 12.61 -0.60
CA GLY A 222 10.51 13.95 -1.13
C GLY A 222 9.43 14.36 -2.14
N GLY A 223 9.51 15.60 -2.62
CA GLY A 223 8.56 16.12 -3.61
C GLY A 223 8.77 15.58 -5.03
N MET A 224 9.95 15.05 -5.35
CA MET A 224 10.30 14.50 -6.67
C MET A 224 10.77 13.06 -6.51
N LEU A 225 10.26 12.16 -7.36
CA LEU A 225 10.62 10.75 -7.39
C LEU A 225 10.77 10.25 -8.84
N GLY A 226 11.60 9.22 -9.03
CA GLY A 226 11.77 8.51 -10.29
C GLY A 226 10.94 7.21 -10.28
N PHE A 227 9.65 7.30 -10.63
CA PHE A 227 8.82 6.13 -10.90
C PHE A 227 8.98 5.69 -12.36
N HIS A 228 8.90 4.37 -12.57
CA HIS A 228 9.01 3.71 -13.86
C HIS A 228 7.80 2.77 -14.05
N PRO A 229 6.59 3.31 -14.32
CA PRO A 229 5.37 2.49 -14.38
C PRO A 229 5.38 1.42 -15.47
N GLU A 230 6.27 1.53 -16.46
CA GLU A 230 6.57 0.49 -17.43
C GLU A 230 7.09 -0.81 -16.78
N GLN A 231 7.74 -0.73 -15.62
CA GLN A 231 8.20 -1.87 -14.83
C GLN A 231 7.09 -2.52 -13.99
N TRP A 232 5.91 -1.90 -13.92
CA TRP A 232 4.79 -2.35 -13.10
C TRP A 232 3.85 -3.25 -13.90
N VAL A 233 3.15 -4.14 -13.20
CA VAL A 233 2.32 -5.16 -13.84
C VAL A 233 0.98 -4.57 -14.24
N ALA A 234 0.64 -4.70 -15.52
CA ALA A 234 -0.68 -4.38 -16.03
C ALA A 234 -1.70 -5.43 -15.59
N ILE A 235 -2.79 -4.96 -14.99
CA ILE A 235 -3.91 -5.79 -14.55
C ILE A 235 -4.90 -5.92 -15.70
N ARG A 236 -5.18 -7.17 -16.09
CA ARG A 236 -6.22 -7.52 -17.08
C ARG A 236 -7.35 -8.27 -16.36
N PRO A 237 -8.45 -7.59 -15.99
CA PRO A 237 -9.59 -8.25 -15.36
C PRO A 237 -10.23 -9.24 -16.35
N LEU A 238 -10.37 -10.50 -15.98
CA LEU A 238 -11.06 -11.50 -16.80
C LEU A 238 -12.58 -11.36 -16.66
N ALA A 239 -13.30 -11.47 -17.78
CA ALA A 239 -14.74 -11.70 -17.71
C ALA A 239 -15.01 -13.09 -17.11
N ASN A 240 -16.18 -13.29 -16.48
CA ASN A 240 -16.64 -14.66 -16.21
C ASN A 240 -16.99 -15.29 -17.57
N ASP A 241 -16.39 -16.43 -17.88
CA ASP A 241 -16.89 -17.35 -18.89
C ASP A 241 -18.23 -17.98 -18.47
#